data_AF-A0A2T2VDI1-F1
#
_entry.id   AF-A0A2T2VDI1-F1
#
_cell.length_a   1.000
_cell.length_b   1.000
_cell.length_c   1.000
_cell.angle_alpha   90.00
_cell.angle_beta   90.00
_cell.angle_gamma   90.00
#
_symmetry.space_group_name_H-M   'P 1'
#
loop_
_entity.id
_entity.type
_entity.pdbx_description
1 polymer ?
#
loop_
_entity_poly.entity_id
_entity_poly.type
_entity_poly.pdbx_seq_one_letter_code
_entity_poly.pdbx_strand_id
1 'polypeptide(L)'
;MIKLIAMQMKFRIQSGEVPKLTALLKTLLSKEEEIEVTVKPTQEPKAREKESKQEYWDKIDRAINNLEQGENVVSFTEEELEEYSNKLTGK
;
A
#
# COMPACT_ATOMS: atom_id res chain seq x y z
N MET A 1 16.13 19.11 34.29
CA MET A 1 15.69 17.87 33.64
C MET A 1 15.32 18.22 32.19
N ILE A 2 16.18 17.89 31.22
CA ILE A 2 15.92 18.18 29.80
C ILE A 2 15.09 17.01 29.27
N LYS A 3 13.85 17.30 28.85
CA LYS A 3 12.96 16.32 28.24
C LYS A 3 13.38 16.18 26.78
N LEU A 4 14.15 15.15 26.45
CA LEU A 4 14.41 14.79 25.05
C LEU A 4 13.09 14.40 24.41
N ILE A 5 12.62 15.20 23.45
CA ILE A 5 11.49 14.86 22.60
C ILE A 5 12.06 13.94 21.51
N ALA A 6 11.91 12.64 21.68
CA ALA A 6 12.28 11.67 20.63
C ALA A 6 11.31 11.83 19.45
N MET A 7 11.83 12.25 18.30
CA MET A 7 11.06 12.35 17.06
C MET A 7 10.81 10.94 16.52
N GLN A 8 9.55 10.49 16.49
CA GLN A 8 9.18 9.23 15.89
C GLN A 8 8.64 9.46 14.48
N MET A 9 9.36 9.00 13.46
CA MET A 9 8.86 8.97 12.08
C MET A 9 8.34 7.58 11.73
N LYS A 10 7.14 7.51 11.16
CA LYS A 10 6.52 6.26 10.68
C LYS A 10 6.35 6.34 9.17
N PHE A 11 6.99 5.44 8.44
CA PHE A 11 6.84 5.30 7.00
C PHE A 11 6.08 4.01 6.69
N ARG A 12 5.15 4.07 5.73
CA ARG A 12 4.53 2.89 5.12
C ARG A 12 5.17 2.71 3.75
N ILE A 13 5.90 1.61 3.57
CA ILE A 13 6.63 1.29 2.35
C ILE A 13 6.35 -0.16 1.93
N GLN A 14 6.50 -0.46 0.64
CA GLN A 14 6.45 -1.84 0.19
C GLN A 14 7.70 -2.60 0.64
N SER A 15 7.61 -3.92 0.86
CA SER A 15 8.75 -4.72 1.34
C SER A 15 9.96 -4.64 0.41
N GLY A 16 9.74 -4.59 -0.91
CA GLY A 16 10.81 -4.42 -1.91
C GLY A 16 11.49 -3.05 -1.89
N GLU A 17 10.93 -2.07 -1.19
CA GLU A 17 11.46 -0.69 -1.13
C GLU A 17 12.33 -0.44 0.11
N VAL A 18 12.37 -1.39 1.06
CA VAL A 18 13.20 -1.30 2.27
C VAL A 18 14.67 -1.00 1.94
N PRO A 19 15.32 -1.64 0.95
CA PRO A 19 16.71 -1.33 0.61
C PRO A 19 16.90 0.12 0.13
N LYS A 20 15.93 0.67 -0.60
CA LYS A 20 15.96 2.06 -1.08
C LYS A 20 15.81 3.03 0.08
N LEU A 21 14.89 2.74 1.02
CA LEU A 21 14.73 3.55 2.23
C LEU A 21 16.02 3.58 3.06
N THR A 22 16.67 2.44 3.27
CA THR A 22 17.94 2.37 4.00
C THR A 22 19.04 3.21 3.35
N ALA A 23 19.13 3.22 2.01
CA ALA A 23 20.09 4.06 1.29
C ALA A 23 19.82 5.55 1.46
N LEU A 24 18.54 5.96 1.43
CA LEU A 24 18.13 7.35 1.69
C LEU A 24 18.44 7.77 3.13
N LEU A 25 18.12 6.93 4.11
CA LEU A 25 18.41 7.21 5.53
C LEU A 25 19.91 7.40 5.79
N LYS A 26 20.76 6.55 5.19
CA LYS A 26 22.23 6.69 5.27
C LYS A 26 22.74 7.98 4.64
N THR A 27 22.06 8.47 3.61
CA THR A 27 22.42 9.74 2.94
C THR A 27 21.98 10.93 3.79
N LEU A 28 20.79 10.86 4.38
CA LEU A 28 20.19 11.95 5.15
C LEU A 28 20.85 12.15 6.52
N LEU A 29 21.24 11.07 7.19
CA LEU A 29 21.64 11.13 8.60
C LEU A 29 23.16 11.22 8.82
N SER A 30 23.95 11.30 7.75
CA SER A 30 25.42 11.26 7.80
C SER A 30 25.97 10.00 8.50
N LYS A 31 27.20 9.59 8.19
CA LYS A 31 27.73 8.27 8.59
C LYS A 31 28.01 8.09 10.09
N GLU A 32 27.80 9.12 10.90
CA GLU A 32 28.30 9.17 12.28
C GLU A 32 27.26 8.81 13.35
N GLU A 33 25.98 8.71 12.99
CA GLU A 33 24.92 8.34 13.93
C GLU A 33 24.43 6.89 13.72
N GLU A 34 24.25 6.17 14.83
CA GLU A 34 23.63 4.85 14.83
C GLU A 34 22.11 4.98 14.66
N ILE A 35 21.56 4.31 13.65
CA ILE A 35 20.13 4.39 13.30
C ILE A 35 19.46 3.06 13.59
N GLU A 36 18.57 3.05 14.59
CA GLU A 36 17.69 1.90 14.84
C GLU A 36 16.42 1.99 13.98
N VAL A 37 16.21 1.00 13.10
CA VAL A 37 15.02 0.91 12.25
C VAL A 37 14.16 -0.27 12.68
N THR A 38 12.99 0.00 13.27
CA THR A 38 12.01 -1.04 13.57
C THR A 38 11.03 -1.21 12.40
N VAL A 39 11.09 -2.36 11.71
CA VAL A 39 10.11 -2.71 10.68
C VAL A 39 8.99 -3.54 11.31
N LYS A 40 7.75 -3.03 11.25
CA LYS A 40 6.56 -3.78 11.65
C LYS A 40 5.67 -4.01 10.43
N PRO A 41 5.36 -5.26 10.06
CA PRO A 41 4.35 -5.52 9.04
C PRO A 41 3.02 -4.92 9.52
N THR A 42 2.42 -4.06 8.69
CA THR A 42 1.11 -3.45 9.00
C THR A 42 -0.04 -4.43 8.80
N GLN A 43 0.21 -5.52 8.07
CA GLN A 43 -0.66 -6.66 7.88
C GLN A 43 0.25 -7.90 7.84
N GLU A 44 -0.19 -9.03 8.40
CA GLU A 44 0.46 -10.31 8.10
C GLU A 44 0.56 -10.44 6.59
N PRO A 45 1.71 -10.86 6.04
CA PRO A 45 1.79 -11.18 4.63
C PRO A 45 0.73 -12.26 4.41
N LYS A 46 -0.43 -11.88 3.83
CA LYS A 46 -1.29 -12.86 3.17
C LYS A 46 -0.34 -13.54 2.21
N ALA A 47 -0.05 -14.81 2.47
CA ALA A 47 0.68 -15.62 1.53
C ALA A 47 -0.01 -15.35 0.19
N ARG A 48 0.70 -14.70 -0.74
CA ARG A 48 0.25 -14.73 -2.12
C ARG A 48 0.41 -16.19 -2.46
N GLU A 49 -0.64 -16.97 -2.23
CA GLU A 49 -0.74 -18.31 -2.77
C GLU A 49 -0.30 -18.20 -4.22
N LYS A 50 0.63 -19.06 -4.62
CA LYS A 50 1.09 -19.10 -6.01
C LYS A 50 -0.13 -19.50 -6.83
N GLU A 51 -0.88 -18.49 -7.28
CA GLU A 51 -2.01 -18.65 -8.18
C GLU A 51 -1.47 -19.37 -9.42
N SER A 52 -1.99 -20.56 -9.66
CA SER A 52 -1.73 -21.29 -10.88
C SER A 52 -2.29 -20.50 -12.06
N LYS A 53 -1.76 -20.74 -13.26
CA LYS A 53 -2.27 -20.11 -14.48
C LYS A 53 -3.78 -20.34 -14.64
N GLN A 54 -4.27 -21.52 -14.26
CA GLN A 54 -5.70 -21.85 -14.34
C GLN A 54 -6.53 -21.00 -13.37
N GLU A 55 -6.14 -20.91 -12.10
CA GLU A 55 -6.86 -20.10 -11.10
C GLU A 55 -6.93 -18.62 -11.48
N TYR A 56 -5.87 -18.10 -12.10
CA TYR A 56 -5.85 -16.74 -12.64
C TYR A 56 -6.90 -16.53 -13.74
N TRP A 57 -6.99 -17.47 -14.69
CA TRP A 57 -7.99 -17.39 -15.77
C TRP A 57 -9.40 -17.58 -15.25
N ASP A 58 -9.62 -18.54 -14.34
CA ASP A 58 -10.93 -18.77 -13.72
C ASP A 58 -11.43 -17.52 -12.97
N LYS A 59 -10.51 -16.75 -12.38
CA LYS A 59 -10.82 -15.48 -11.72
C LYS A 59 -11.18 -14.37 -12.71
N ILE A 60 -10.49 -14.31 -13.85
CA ILE A 60 -10.83 -13.37 -14.93
C ILE A 60 -12.20 -13.71 -15.50
N ASP A 61 -12.44 -14.97 -15.83
CA ASP A 61 -13.72 -15.43 -16.38
C ASP A 61 -14.87 -15.15 -15.42
N ARG A 62 -14.65 -15.35 -14.11
CA ARG A 62 -15.62 -14.96 -13.08
C ARG A 62 -15.86 -13.45 -13.05
N ALA A 63 -14.82 -12.63 -13.16
CA ALA A 63 -14.97 -11.18 -13.19
C ALA A 63 -15.74 -10.71 -14.43
N ILE A 64 -15.49 -11.31 -15.60
CA ILE A 64 -16.22 -11.04 -16.83
C ILE A 64 -17.69 -11.45 -16.69
N ASN A 65 -17.97 -12.67 -16.20
CA ASN A 65 -19.34 -13.12 -15.96
C ASN A 65 -20.09 -12.22 -14.98
N ASN A 66 -19.43 -11.78 -13.90
CA ASN A 66 -20.03 -10.84 -12.95
C ASN A 66 -20.37 -9.50 -13.62
N LEU A 67 -19.48 -8.97 -14.47
CA LEU A 67 -19.74 -7.75 -15.25
C LEU A 67 -20.94 -7.93 -16.19
N GLU A 68 -21.00 -9.06 -16.92
CA GLU A 68 -22.11 -9.37 -17.84
C GLU A 68 -23.45 -9.55 -17.12
N GLN A 69 -23.43 -10.10 -15.91
CA GLN A 69 -24.62 -10.30 -15.07
C GLN A 69 -25.00 -9.06 -14.26
N GLY A 70 -24.22 -7.98 -14.34
CA GLY A 70 -24.43 -6.78 -13.52
C GLY A 70 -24.14 -6.99 -12.03
N GLU A 71 -23.48 -8.08 -11.67
CA GLU A 71 -23.06 -8.37 -10.30
C GLU A 71 -21.76 -7.64 -9.96
N ASN A 72 -21.72 -6.96 -8.80
CA ASN A 72 -20.56 -6.19 -8.33
C ASN A 72 -20.12 -5.06 -9.29
N VAL A 73 -21.02 -4.58 -10.14
CA VAL A 73 -20.78 -3.42 -11.01
C VAL A 73 -21.17 -2.16 -10.24
N VAL A 74 -20.16 -1.36 -9.88
CA VAL A 74 -20.41 0.01 -9.42
C VAL A 74 -20.31 0.90 -10.65
N SER A 75 -21.45 1.36 -11.13
CA SER A 75 -21.50 2.38 -12.19
C SER A 75 -21.54 3.76 -11.54
N PHE A 76 -20.80 4.68 -12.14
CA PHE A 76 -20.79 6.09 -11.77
C PHE A 76 -21.10 6.89 -13.03
N THR A 77 -21.94 7.89 -12.88
CA THR A 77 -21.94 9.04 -13.77
C THR A 77 -20.66 9.86 -13.56
N GLU A 78 -20.34 10.75 -14.51
CA GLU A 78 -19.17 11.62 -14.41
C GLU A 78 -19.19 12.46 -13.12
N GLU A 79 -20.38 12.97 -12.76
CA GLU A 79 -20.61 13.76 -11.55
C GLU A 79 -20.40 12.93 -10.26
N GLU A 80 -20.89 11.69 -10.21
CA GLU A 80 -20.72 10.80 -9.06
C GLU A 80 -19.26 10.37 -8.87
N LEU A 81 -18.53 10.19 -9.97
CA LEU A 81 -17.11 9.88 -9.94
C LEU A 81 -16.30 11.06 -9.38
N GLU A 82 -16.63 12.29 -9.81
CA GLU A 82 -15.99 13.50 -9.33
C GLU A 82 -16.26 13.72 -7.82
N GLU A 83 -17.49 13.53 -7.37
CA GLU A 83 -17.84 13.63 -5.94
C GLU A 83 -17.12 12.57 -5.09
N TYR A 84 -17.04 11.33 -5.58
CA TYR A 84 -16.32 10.25 -4.91
C TYR A 84 -14.81 10.52 -4.84
N SER A 85 -14.23 11.05 -5.93
CA SER A 85 -12.83 11.44 -6.02
C SER A 85 -12.47 12.57 -5.05
N ASN A 86 -13.34 13.57 -4.93
CA ASN A 86 -13.17 14.69 -3.99
C ASN A 86 -13.20 14.20 -2.54
N LYS A 87 -14.14 13.29 -2.20
CA LYS A 87 -14.22 12.65 -0.87
C LYS A 87 -12.97 11.83 -0.51
N LEU A 88 -12.36 11.14 -1.48
CA LEU A 88 -11.14 10.37 -1.26
C LEU A 88 -9.88 11.23 -1.10
N THR A 89 -9.85 12.38 -1.77
CA THR A 89 -8.71 13.31 -1.72
C THR A 89 -8.84 14.37 -0.63
N GLY A 90 -9.95 14.37 0.12
CA GLY A 90 -10.19 15.26 1.25
C GLY A 90 -10.37 16.72 0.83
N LYS A 91 -10.84 16.96 -0.40
CA LYS A 91 -11.21 18.28 -0.91
C LYS A 91 -12.72 18.48 -0.85
#